data_AF-A0A9E5IXM7-F1
#
_entry.id   AF-A0A9E5IXM7-F1
#
_cell.length_a   1.000
_cell.length_b   1.000
_cell.length_c   1.000
_cell.angle_alpha   90.00
_cell.angle_beta   90.00
_cell.angle_gamma   90.00
#
_symmetry.space_group_name_H-M   'P 1'
#
loop_
_entity.id
_entity.type
_entity.pdbx_description
1 polymer ?
#
loop_
_entity_poly.entity_id
_entity_poly.type
_entity_poly.pdbx_seq_one_letter_code
_entity_poly.pdbx_strand_id
1 'polypeptide(L)' 'MKKPADFLAEHVRGIPRSGIRDFFELVQKRGDVISLGIGEPDSSAPWAVREAAIYSLEHGRTGYTSNLGSLKLRQE' A
#
# COMPACT_ATOMS: atom_id res chain seq x y z
N MET A 1 -1.15 22.04 29.75
CA MET A 1 -1.36 22.00 28.28
C MET A 1 -1.67 20.58 27.87
N LYS A 2 -2.64 20.36 26.98
CA LYS A 2 -2.92 19.02 26.43
C LYS A 2 -1.75 18.56 25.55
N LYS A 3 -1.36 17.30 25.67
CA LYS A 3 -0.38 16.66 24.78
C LYS A 3 -1.05 16.31 23.45
N PRO A 4 -0.31 16.23 22.33
CA PRO A 4 -0.88 15.82 21.04
C PRO A 4 -1.66 14.49 21.07
N ALA A 5 -1.21 13.55 21.92
CA ALA A 5 -1.88 12.27 22.12
C ALA A 5 -3.28 12.39 22.75
N ASP A 6 -3.59 13.49 23.44
CA ASP A 6 -4.90 13.71 24.07
C ASP A 6 -6.00 14.03 23.05
N PHE A 7 -5.64 14.23 21.78
CA PHE A 7 -6.57 14.45 20.66
C PHE A 7 -6.85 13.16 19.86
N LEU A 8 -6.21 12.04 20.21
CA LEU A 8 -6.39 10.75 19.54
C LEU A 8 -7.49 9.94 20.21
N ALA A 9 -8.31 9.26 19.40
CA ALA A 9 -9.31 8.32 19.89
C ALA A 9 -8.65 7.20 20.70
N GLU A 10 -9.31 6.75 21.78
CA GLU A 10 -8.76 5.75 22.71
C GLU A 10 -8.35 4.44 22.04
N HIS A 11 -9.19 3.92 21.14
CA HIS A 11 -8.89 2.69 20.43
C HIS A 11 -7.64 2.81 19.55
N VAL A 12 -7.39 3.99 18.96
CA VAL A 12 -6.16 4.24 18.17
C VAL A 12 -4.94 4.31 19.06
N ARG A 13 -5.05 4.93 20.24
CA ARG A 13 -3.96 4.99 21.23
C ARG A 13 -3.52 3.61 21.71
N GLY A 14 -4.43 2.63 21.71
CA GLY A 14 -4.14 1.24 22.09
C GLY A 14 -3.47 0.39 21.00
N ILE A 15 -3.35 0.87 19.75
CA ILE A 15 -2.74 0.10 18.66
C ILE A 15 -1.22 0.06 18.86
N PRO A 16 -0.60 -1.13 18.98
CA PRO A 16 0.84 -1.23 19.16
C PRO A 16 1.60 -0.83 17.89
N ARG A 17 2.88 -0.46 18.05
CA ARG A 17 3.78 -0.25 16.92
C ARG A 17 3.97 -1.55 16.14
N SER A 18 4.15 -1.44 14.83
CA SER A 18 4.47 -2.60 13.98
C SER A 18 5.89 -3.07 14.23
N GLY A 19 6.05 -4.22 14.88
CA GLY A 19 7.37 -4.84 15.09
C GLY A 19 8.09 -5.19 13.78
N ILE A 20 7.33 -5.53 12.73
CA ILE A 20 7.88 -5.75 11.38
C ILE A 20 8.51 -4.46 10.86
N ARG A 21 7.85 -3.31 11.06
CA ARG A 21 8.38 -2.01 10.64
C ARG A 21 9.65 -1.65 11.39
N ASP A 22 9.67 -1.82 12.71
CA ASP A 22 10.86 -1.54 13.53
C ASP A 22 12.05 -2.45 13.12
N PHE A 23 11.78 -3.72 12.78
CA PHE A 23 12.79 -4.65 12.23
C PHE A 23 13.30 -4.20 10.85
N PHE A 24 12.42 -3.82 9.92
CA PHE A 24 12.81 -3.32 8.60
C PHE A 24 13.66 -2.04 8.68
N GLU A 25 13.36 -1.12 9.61
CA GLU A 25 14.18 0.08 9.82
C GLU A 25 15.59 -0.22 10.34
N LEU A 26 15.75 -1.28 11.14
CA LEU A 26 17.05 -1.74 11.60
C LEU A 26 17.85 -2.38 10.46
N VAL A 27 17.21 -3.25 9.68
CA VAL A 27 17.85 -3.98 8.57
C VAL A 27 18.25 -3.05 7.43
N GLN A 28 17.44 -2.05 7.08
CA GLN A 28 17.78 -1.08 6.03
C GLN A 28 19.07 -0.28 6.30
N LYS A 29 19.48 -0.17 7.57
CA LYS A 29 20.74 0.51 7.95
C LYS A 29 21.97 -0.38 7.80
N ARG A 30 21.80 -1.65 7.43
CA ARG A 30 22.85 -2.65 7.27
C ARG A 30 22.92 -3.08 5.80
N GLY A 31 24.00 -2.72 5.11
CA GLY A 31 24.17 -3.02 3.68
C GLY A 31 24.51 -4.47 3.36
N ASP A 32 24.74 -5.30 4.38
CA ASP A 32 25.22 -6.68 4.30
C ASP A 32 24.13 -7.73 4.57
N VAL A 33 22.85 -7.34 4.57
CA VAL A 33 21.73 -8.23 4.91
C VAL A 33 20.90 -8.58 3.66
N ILE A 34 20.61 -9.87 3.48
CA ILE A 34 19.63 -10.36 2.52
C ILE A 34 18.25 -10.36 3.18
N SER A 35 17.30 -9.60 2.63
CA SER A 35 15.93 -9.54 3.13
C SER A 35 15.11 -10.73 2.60
N LEU A 36 14.67 -11.61 3.50
CA LEU A 36 13.72 -12.70 3.20
C LEU A 36 12.32 -12.43 3.79
N GLY A 37 12.10 -11.24 4.35
CA GLY A 37 10.83 -10.84 4.98
C GLY A 37 9.87 -10.08 4.06
N ILE A 38 10.14 -10.08 2.75
CA ILE A 38 9.33 -9.38 1.75
C ILE A 38 8.00 -10.13 1.55
N GLY A 39 6.88 -9.42 1.67
CA GLY A 39 5.53 -9.97 1.54
C GLY A 39 4.88 -9.76 0.17
N GLU A 40 5.66 -9.36 -0.83
CA GLU A 40 5.21 -9.09 -2.20
C GLU A 40 6.07 -9.84 -3.23
N PRO A 41 5.56 -10.06 -4.46
CA PRO A 41 6.35 -10.66 -5.53
C PRO A 41 7.57 -9.82 -5.91
N ASP A 42 8.64 -10.49 -6.33
CA ASP A 42 9.87 -9.87 -6.88
C ASP A 42 9.70 -9.37 -8.32
N SER A 43 8.65 -9.83 -8.99
CA SER A 43 8.38 -9.60 -10.40
C SER A 43 7.49 -8.39 -10.60
N SER A 44 7.79 -7.60 -11.63
CA SER A 44 6.90 -6.52 -12.07
C SER A 44 5.56 -7.06 -12.57
N ALA A 45 4.50 -6.24 -12.49
CA ALA A 45 3.21 -6.56 -13.08
C ALA A 45 3.34 -6.94 -14.58
N PRO A 46 2.57 -7.92 -15.08
CA PRO A 46 2.64 -8.34 -16.48
C PRO A 46 2.46 -7.18 -17.46
N TRP A 47 3.15 -7.23 -18.60
CA TRP A 47 3.14 -6.16 -19.61
C TRP A 47 1.72 -5.77 -20.05
N ALA A 48 0.87 -6.75 -20.34
CA ALA A 48 -0.51 -6.52 -20.76
C ALA A 48 -1.33 -5.70 -19.74
N VAL A 49 -1.10 -5.90 -18.44
CA VAL A 49 -1.76 -5.12 -17.38
C VAL A 49 -1.25 -3.68 -17.37
N ARG A 50 0.06 -3.50 -17.56
CA ARG A 50 0.70 -2.17 -17.63
C ARG A 50 0.21 -1.38 -18.84
N GLU A 51 0.09 -2.02 -20.01
CA GLU A 51 -0.46 -1.39 -21.22
C GLU A 51 -1.93 -0.98 -21.04
N ALA A 52 -2.77 -1.86 -20.46
CA ALA A 52 -4.15 -1.52 -20.18
C ALA A 52 -4.28 -0.30 -19.24
N ALA A 53 -3.39 -0.20 -18.25
CA ALA A 53 -3.33 0.94 -17.35
C ALA A 53 -2.89 2.23 -18.07
N ILE A 54 -1.84 2.17 -18.90
CA ILE A 54 -1.36 3.31 -19.70
C ILE A 54 -2.48 3.80 -20.64
N TYR A 55 -3.07 2.87 -21.41
CA TYR A 55 -4.16 3.17 -22.34
C TYR A 55 -5.34 3.84 -21.63
N SER A 56 -5.71 3.35 -20.43
CA SER A 56 -6.78 3.95 -19.63
C SER A 56 -6.49 5.41 -19.26
N LEU A 57 -5.25 5.72 -18.90
CA LEU A 57 -4.80 7.07 -18.55
C LEU A 57 -4.77 7.98 -19.79
N GLU A 58 -4.25 7.51 -20.91
CA GLU A 58 -4.22 8.26 -22.19
C GLU A 58 -5.62 8.65 -22.67
N HIS A 59 -6.63 7.83 -22.37
CA HIS A 59 -8.03 8.08 -22.72
C HIS A 59 -8.79 8.85 -21.64
N GLY A 60 -8.08 9.44 -20.66
CA GLY A 60 -8.68 10.29 -19.64
C GLY A 60 -9.63 9.58 -18.68
N ARG A 61 -9.50 8.26 -18.48
CA ARG A 61 -10.35 7.48 -17.55
C ARG A 61 -9.88 7.67 -16.11
N THR A 62 -10.05 8.88 -15.58
CA THR A 62 -9.59 9.32 -14.25
C THR A 62 -10.74 9.76 -13.34
N GLY A 63 -11.99 9.59 -13.79
CA GLY A 63 -13.18 9.95 -13.04
C GLY A 63 -13.61 8.91 -12.00
N TYR A 64 -14.61 9.28 -11.21
CA TYR A 64 -15.23 8.38 -10.24
C TYR A 64 -15.83 7.13 -10.90
N THR A 65 -15.77 6.02 -10.17
CA THR A 65 -16.52 4.81 -10.47
C THR A 65 -17.55 4.57 -9.36
N SER A 66 -18.36 3.51 -9.48
CA SER A 66 -19.23 3.10 -8.38
C SER A 66 -18.43 2.78 -7.12
N ASN A 67 -19.01 2.97 -5.94
CA ASN A 67 -18.40 2.58 -4.66
C ASN A 67 -17.96 1.10 -4.61
N LEU A 68 -18.63 0.24 -5.38
CA LEU A 68 -18.30 -1.19 -5.49
C LEU A 68 -17.27 -1.48 -6.60
N GLY A 69 -16.75 -0.46 -7.28
CA GLY A 69 -15.94 -0.59 -8.49
C GLY A 69 -16.78 -0.72 -9.77
N SER A 70 -16.10 -0.70 -10.92
CA SER A 70 -16.75 -0.77 -12.23
C SER A 70 -17.52 -2.08 -12.42
N LEU A 71 -18.68 -2.03 -13.07
CA LEU A 71 -19.51 -3.23 -13.32
C LEU A 71 -18.73 -4.28 -14.10
N LYS A 72 -17.97 -3.84 -15.12
CA LYS A 72 -17.11 -4.70 -15.93
C LYS A 72 -16.18 -5.52 -15.05
N LEU A 73 -15.36 -4.89 -14.20
CA LEU A 73 -14.42 -5.59 -13.32
C LEU A 73 -15.10 -6.57 -12.36
N ARG A 74 -16.31 -6.27 -11.91
CA ARG A 74 -17.07 -7.17 -11.01
C ARG A 74 -17.65 -8.40 -11.71
N GLN A 75 -17.67 -8.42 -13.04
CA GLN A 75 -18.24 -9.50 -13.86
C GLN A 75 -17.18 -10.27 -14.68
N GLU A 76 -15.92 -9.85 -14.62
CA GLU A 76 -14.78 -10.64 -15.13
C GLU A 76 -14.55 -11.87 -14.24
#